data_AF-A0A2J6XLX8-F1
#
_entry.id   AF-A0A2J6XLX8-F1
#
_cell.length_a   1.000
_cell.length_b   1.000
_cell.length_c   1.000
_cell.angle_alpha   90.00
_cell.angle_beta   90.00
_cell.angle_gamma   90.00
#
_symmetry.space_group_name_H-M   'P 1'
#
loop_
_entity.id
_entity.type
_entity.pdbx_description
1 polymer ?
#
loop_
_entity_poly.entity_id
_entity_poly.type
_entity_poly.pdbx_seq_one_letter_code
_entity_poly.pdbx_strand_id
1 'polypeptide(L)'
;MVILRIDEVSRFTGDDIYDEYGRNLGTVISISSSVDGKVENISIKIADRNIESIDGERLKLQDGKIVVVPTWKFEASKLIENLDRAYKRRKALDTISGQNDLPSSVVDPMKRRLDEEIKALRIKADEVKKIINGRVNEIEDEELKVSRAIANIEISYFSGEISEKGYTQSMNHLRKLKDTNSEEKRSAKEYLEKLDKTVQLAFTENKEVVKPKEITEQSKQVQAVQAQQNSLLVKIES
;
A
#
# COMPACT_ATOMS: atom_id res chain seq x y z
N MET A 1 10.99 3.85 1.28
CA MET A 1 10.70 4.61 2.52
C MET A 1 11.97 5.32 2.98
N VAL A 2 11.88 6.57 3.44
CA VAL A 2 13.05 7.32 3.92
C VAL A 2 13.27 6.95 5.39
N ILE A 3 14.51 6.65 5.76
CA ILE A 3 14.88 6.37 7.15
C ILE A 3 15.32 7.69 7.77
N LEU A 4 14.62 8.14 8.81
CA LEU A 4 15.00 9.35 9.54
C LEU A 4 16.15 9.06 10.51
N ARG A 5 17.07 10.03 10.62
CA ARG A 5 18.19 9.99 11.56
C ARG A 5 17.98 10.95 12.73
N ILE A 6 18.58 10.61 13.87
CA ILE A 6 18.44 11.38 15.12
C ILE A 6 18.90 12.84 14.99
N ASP A 7 19.95 13.11 14.22
CA ASP A 7 20.45 14.46 13.96
C ASP A 7 19.44 15.31 13.16
N GLU A 8 18.61 14.69 12.33
CA GLU A 8 17.55 15.37 11.57
C GLU A 8 16.36 15.74 12.45
N VAL A 9 16.06 14.93 13.47
CA VAL A 9 14.81 15.03 14.25
C VAL A 9 14.98 15.49 15.70
N SER A 10 16.19 15.49 16.24
CA SER A 10 16.46 15.84 17.65
C SER A 10 15.91 17.22 18.05
N ARG A 11 15.98 18.18 17.13
CA ARG A 11 15.50 19.56 17.32
C ARG A 11 14.01 19.70 17.61
N PHE A 12 13.20 18.68 17.31
CA PHE A 12 11.74 18.71 17.51
C PHE A 12 11.32 18.21 18.90
N THR A 13 12.26 17.88 19.77
CA THR A 13 11.95 17.50 21.14
C THR A 13 11.36 18.71 21.88
N GLY A 14 10.18 18.55 22.47
CA GLY A 14 9.40 19.63 23.06
C GLY A 14 8.39 20.28 22.12
N ASP A 15 8.45 20.01 20.81
CA ASP A 15 7.51 20.56 19.83
C ASP A 15 6.22 19.74 19.76
N ASP A 16 5.15 20.42 19.31
CA ASP A 16 3.91 19.75 18.93
C ASP A 16 4.10 18.94 17.65
N ILE A 17 3.50 17.75 17.62
CA ILE A 17 3.54 16.86 16.47
C ILE A 17 2.16 16.64 15.88
N TYR A 18 2.13 16.57 14.56
CA TYR A 18 0.90 16.53 13.78
C TYR A 18 0.87 15.31 12.87
N ASP A 19 -0.33 14.84 12.54
CA ASP A 19 -0.48 13.92 11.43
C ASP A 19 -0.54 14.66 10.08
N GLU A 20 -0.55 13.88 9.00
CA GLU A 20 -0.60 14.39 7.63
C GLU A 20 -1.92 15.11 7.27
N TYR A 21 -2.93 15.06 8.14
CA TYR A 21 -4.19 15.80 8.01
C TYR A 21 -4.22 17.05 8.90
N GLY A 22 -3.10 17.39 9.54
CA GLY A 22 -2.95 18.60 10.35
C GLY A 22 -3.56 18.51 11.75
N ARG A 23 -3.85 17.31 12.25
CA ARG A 23 -4.33 17.10 13.63
C ARG A 23 -3.14 17.04 14.58
N ASN A 24 -3.21 17.81 15.67
CA ASN A 24 -2.23 17.72 16.74
C ASN A 24 -2.39 16.38 17.48
N LEU A 25 -1.33 15.59 17.55
CA LEU A 25 -1.30 14.31 18.23
C LEU A 25 -0.76 14.42 19.66
N GLY A 26 0.01 15.47 19.95
CA GLY A 26 0.60 15.73 21.26
C GLY A 26 1.94 16.47 21.15
N THR A 27 2.75 16.35 22.19
CA THR A 27 4.07 16.96 22.27
C THR A 27 5.15 15.89 22.29
N VAL A 28 6.21 16.05 21.49
CA VAL A 28 7.34 15.11 21.48
C VAL A 28 8.13 15.23 22.78
N ILE A 29 8.23 14.15 23.55
CA ILE A 29 8.95 14.15 24.85
C ILE A 29 10.28 13.39 24.81
N SER A 30 10.40 12.39 23.95
CA SER A 30 11.65 11.65 23.77
C SER A 30 11.74 11.03 22.39
N ILE A 31 12.97 10.83 21.92
CA ILE A 31 13.28 10.16 20.65
C ILE A 31 14.27 9.05 20.96
N SER A 32 13.93 7.82 20.58
CA SER A 32 14.83 6.66 20.66
C SER A 32 15.47 6.42 19.30
N SER A 33 16.77 6.16 19.30
CA SER A 33 17.52 5.81 18.09
C SER A 33 18.50 4.68 18.36
N SER A 34 18.74 3.87 17.33
CA SER A 34 19.78 2.84 17.33
C SER A 34 21.19 3.45 17.28
N VAL A 35 22.21 2.62 17.47
CA VAL A 35 23.63 3.03 17.51
C VAL A 35 24.09 3.68 16.19
N ASP A 36 23.51 3.28 15.06
CA ASP A 36 23.76 3.91 13.77
C ASP A 36 22.99 5.24 13.57
N GLY A 37 22.21 5.67 14.56
CA GLY A 37 21.44 6.91 14.53
C GLY A 37 20.10 6.82 13.81
N LYS A 38 19.65 5.64 13.37
CA LYS A 38 18.28 5.46 12.84
C LYS A 38 17.28 5.68 13.98
N VAL A 39 16.26 6.50 13.72
CA VAL A 39 15.15 6.70 14.66
C VAL A 39 14.31 5.42 14.72
N GLU A 40 14.16 4.88 15.93
CA GLU A 40 13.36 3.68 16.19
C GLU A 40 11.93 4.04 16.57
N ASN A 41 11.77 5.01 17.46
CA ASN A 41 10.46 5.52 17.86
C ASN A 41 10.58 6.91 18.48
N ILE A 42 9.46 7.62 18.52
CA ILE A 42 9.28 8.84 19.30
C ILE A 42 8.20 8.60 20.35
N SER A 43 8.41 9.10 21.56
CA SER A 43 7.36 9.13 22.57
C SER A 43 6.72 10.51 22.57
N ILE A 44 5.39 10.52 22.54
CA ILE A 44 4.57 11.73 22.55
C ILE A 44 3.72 11.76 23.81
N LYS A 45 3.59 12.95 24.41
CA LYS A 45 2.65 13.20 25.49
C LYS A 45 1.34 13.68 24.90
N ILE A 46 0.26 12.95 25.16
CA ILE A 46 -1.09 13.32 24.71
C ILE A 46 -1.80 14.05 25.84
N ALA A 47 -1.86 15.38 25.71
CA ALA A 47 -2.33 16.28 26.77
C ALA A 47 -1.67 15.91 28.11
N ASP A 48 -2.43 15.84 29.20
CA ASP A 48 -1.95 15.37 30.51
C ASP A 48 -2.52 13.99 30.88
N ARG A 49 -2.78 13.16 29.86
CA ARG A 49 -3.42 11.87 30.02
C ARG A 49 -2.44 10.71 29.99
N ASN A 50 -1.67 10.59 28.92
CA ASN A 50 -0.83 9.42 28.67
C ASN A 50 0.34 9.75 27.74
N ILE A 51 1.30 8.81 27.71
CA ILE A 51 2.39 8.79 26.75
C ILE A 51 2.11 7.67 25.75
N GLU A 52 2.31 7.96 24.46
CA GLU A 52 2.25 6.97 23.39
C GLU A 52 3.55 6.95 22.60
N SER A 53 3.92 5.77 22.11
CA SER A 53 5.12 5.59 21.28
C SER A 53 4.71 5.42 19.82
N ILE A 54 5.35 6.17 18.92
CA ILE A 54 5.15 6.14 17.48
C ILE A 54 6.41 5.60 16.83
N ASP A 55 6.26 4.54 16.04
CA ASP A 55 7.35 3.94 15.26
C ASP A 55 8.00 4.97 14.32
N GLY A 56 9.34 5.00 14.32
CA GLY A 56 10.15 5.87 13.46
C GLY A 56 9.86 5.67 11.97
N GLU A 57 9.45 4.49 11.54
CA GLU A 57 9.03 4.19 10.17
C GLU A 57 7.78 4.96 9.72
N ARG A 58 6.94 5.39 10.68
CA ARG A 58 5.73 6.19 10.41
C ARG A 58 6.00 7.68 10.34
N LEU A 59 7.23 8.12 10.60
CA LEU A 59 7.59 9.53 10.62
C LEU A 59 8.07 9.99 9.25
N LYS A 60 7.72 11.23 8.90
CA LYS A 60 8.21 11.92 7.71
C LYS A 60 8.62 13.33 8.05
N LEU A 61 9.68 13.81 7.41
CA LEU A 61 10.01 15.22 7.42
C LEU A 61 9.28 15.91 6.26
N GLN A 62 8.39 16.85 6.56
CA GLN A 62 7.64 17.61 5.57
C GLN A 62 7.63 19.08 5.97
N ASP A 63 8.03 19.96 5.05
CA ASP A 63 8.07 21.42 5.24
C ASP A 63 8.80 21.84 6.54
N GLY A 64 9.90 21.13 6.83
CA GLY A 64 10.72 21.39 8.01
C GLY A 64 10.10 20.92 9.34
N LYS A 65 9.02 20.12 9.33
CA LYS A 65 8.36 19.56 10.50
C LYS A 65 8.33 18.02 10.46
N ILE A 66 8.21 17.38 11.63
CA ILE A 66 7.88 15.96 11.71
C ILE A 66 6.38 15.79 11.55
N VAL A 67 5.99 14.92 10.63
CA VAL A 67 4.60 14.54 10.36
C VAL A 67 4.46 13.03 10.54
N VAL A 68 3.40 12.62 11.23
CA VAL A 68 3.08 11.22 11.48
C VAL A 68 2.15 10.70 10.40
N VAL A 69 2.54 9.58 9.79
CA VAL A 69 1.66 8.81 8.90
C VAL A 69 0.72 7.95 9.76
N PRO A 70 -0.61 8.01 9.55
CA PRO A 70 -1.56 7.15 10.23
C PRO A 70 -1.24 5.67 10.00
N THR A 71 -1.45 4.84 11.03
CA THR A 71 -1.12 3.41 11.01
C THR A 71 -1.72 2.70 9.80
N TRP A 72 -3.01 2.92 9.51
CA TRP A 72 -3.70 2.28 8.38
C TRP A 72 -3.03 2.59 7.04
N LYS A 73 -2.56 3.83 6.84
CA LYS A 73 -1.94 4.26 5.59
C LYS A 73 -0.52 3.77 5.46
N PHE A 74 0.20 3.73 6.58
CA PHE A 74 1.53 3.16 6.65
C PHE A 74 1.52 1.67 6.24
N GLU A 75 0.66 0.87 6.88
CA GLU A 75 0.52 -0.56 6.57
C GLU A 75 0.09 -0.79 5.12
N ALA A 76 -0.87 0.00 4.62
CA ALA A 76 -1.30 -0.07 3.23
C ALA A 76 -0.18 0.27 2.25
N SER A 77 0.59 1.33 2.51
CA SER A 77 1.72 1.73 1.66
C SER A 77 2.79 0.66 1.59
N LYS A 78 3.17 0.10 2.75
CA LYS A 78 4.18 -0.96 2.87
C LYS A 78 3.75 -2.22 2.13
N LEU A 79 2.48 -2.60 2.28
CA LEU A 79 1.94 -3.77 1.60
C LEU A 79 1.85 -3.58 0.09
N ILE A 80 1.41 -2.41 -0.39
CA ILE A 80 1.35 -2.09 -1.82
C ILE A 80 2.75 -2.18 -2.44
N GLU A 81 3.79 -1.64 -1.79
CA GLU A 81 5.18 -1.73 -2.26
C GLU A 81 5.64 -3.18 -2.35
N ASN A 82 5.33 -4.00 -1.35
CA ASN A 82 5.69 -5.42 -1.34
C ASN A 82 4.99 -6.21 -2.45
N LEU A 83 3.70 -5.97 -2.68
CA LEU A 83 2.93 -6.61 -3.76
C LEU A 83 3.46 -6.21 -5.14
N ASP A 84 3.78 -4.93 -5.37
CA ASP A 84 4.37 -4.46 -6.63
C ASP A 84 5.74 -5.11 -6.89
N ARG A 85 6.58 -5.21 -5.85
CA ARG A 85 7.88 -5.90 -5.93
C ARG A 85 7.71 -7.39 -6.25
N ALA A 86 6.74 -8.05 -5.63
CA ALA A 86 6.44 -9.46 -5.89
C ALA A 86 5.93 -9.67 -7.32
N TYR A 87 5.04 -8.79 -7.80
CA TYR A 87 4.54 -8.79 -9.18
C TYR A 87 5.68 -8.67 -10.21
N LYS A 88 6.58 -7.70 -10.03
CA LYS A 88 7.76 -7.52 -10.90
C LYS A 88 8.68 -8.74 -10.91
N ARG A 89 8.91 -9.36 -9.75
CA ARG A 89 9.72 -10.59 -9.64
C ARG A 89 9.07 -11.76 -10.36
N ARG A 90 7.74 -11.90 -10.30
CA ARG A 90 7.04 -12.96 -11.02
C ARG A 90 7.21 -12.81 -12.52
N LYS A 91 6.96 -11.61 -13.05
CA LYS A 91 7.15 -11.32 -14.47
C LYS A 91 8.57 -11.61 -14.97
N ALA A 92 9.58 -11.31 -14.15
CA ALA A 92 10.96 -11.64 -14.46
C ALA A 92 11.19 -13.16 -14.51
N LEU A 93 10.67 -13.92 -13.53
CA LEU A 93 10.76 -15.38 -13.53
C LEU A 93 10.03 -16.02 -14.72
N ASP A 94 8.88 -15.50 -15.11
CA ASP A 94 8.15 -16.00 -16.28
C ASP A 94 8.88 -15.73 -17.59
N THR A 95 9.53 -14.57 -17.71
CA THR A 95 10.40 -14.24 -18.85
C THR A 95 11.59 -15.21 -18.94
N ILE A 96 12.26 -15.46 -17.81
CA ILE A 96 13.40 -16.40 -17.72
C ILE A 96 12.97 -17.82 -18.08
N SER A 97 11.82 -18.28 -17.57
CA SER A 97 11.28 -19.60 -17.94
C SER A 97 10.95 -19.71 -19.43
N GLY A 98 10.41 -18.65 -20.03
CA GLY A 98 10.04 -18.63 -21.45
C GLY A 98 11.24 -18.63 -22.40
N GLN A 99 12.39 -18.09 -21.97
CA GLN A 99 13.63 -18.08 -22.77
C GLN A 99 14.35 -19.43 -22.75
N ASN A 100 14.01 -20.32 -21.80
CA ASN A 100 14.63 -21.64 -21.63
C ASN A 100 16.16 -21.61 -21.37
N ASP A 101 16.67 -20.45 -20.90
CA ASP A 101 18.09 -20.22 -20.62
C ASP A 101 18.57 -20.95 -19.35
N LEU A 102 17.66 -21.29 -18.44
CA LEU A 102 17.96 -21.97 -17.17
C LEU A 102 17.18 -23.28 -17.03
N PRO A 103 17.79 -24.33 -16.44
CA PRO A 103 17.08 -25.57 -16.12
C PRO A 103 15.86 -25.35 -15.21
N SER A 104 14.77 -26.07 -15.48
CA SER A 104 13.56 -26.04 -14.64
C SER A 104 13.83 -26.41 -13.18
N SER A 105 14.80 -27.29 -12.93
CA SER A 105 15.26 -27.64 -11.57
C SER A 105 15.76 -26.45 -10.74
N VAL A 106 16.18 -25.36 -11.39
CA VAL A 106 16.61 -24.10 -10.75
C VAL A 106 15.45 -23.11 -10.66
N VAL A 107 14.64 -22.98 -11.72
CA VAL A 107 13.59 -21.95 -11.79
C VAL A 107 12.32 -22.33 -11.02
N ASP A 108 11.92 -23.61 -11.02
CA ASP A 108 10.69 -24.07 -10.37
C ASP A 108 10.70 -23.84 -8.84
N PRO A 109 11.79 -24.12 -8.10
CA PRO A 109 11.85 -23.78 -6.67
C PRO A 109 11.70 -22.28 -6.40
N MET A 110 12.27 -21.43 -7.28
CA MET A 110 12.16 -19.98 -7.14
C MET A 110 10.72 -19.49 -7.37
N LYS A 111 10.02 -20.06 -8.35
CA LYS A 111 8.59 -19.79 -8.58
C LYS A 111 7.74 -20.19 -7.39
N ARG A 112 7.92 -21.42 -6.88
CA ARG A 112 7.18 -21.92 -5.71
C ARG A 112 7.36 -21.02 -4.49
N ARG A 113 8.61 -20.62 -4.19
CA ARG A 113 8.89 -19.69 -3.09
C ARG A 113 8.20 -18.34 -3.29
N LEU A 114 8.25 -17.78 -4.50
CA LEU A 114 7.60 -16.51 -4.78
C LEU A 114 6.06 -16.62 -4.64
N ASP A 115 5.47 -17.72 -5.08
CA ASP A 115 4.03 -17.97 -4.92
C ASP A 115 3.61 -18.07 -3.45
N GLU A 116 4.44 -18.67 -2.60
CA GLU A 116 4.23 -18.71 -1.14
C GLU A 116 4.30 -17.31 -0.53
N GLU A 117 5.31 -16.51 -0.90
CA GLU A 117 5.45 -15.12 -0.46
C GLU A 117 4.23 -14.28 -0.90
N ILE A 118 3.77 -14.43 -2.14
CA ILE A 118 2.57 -13.75 -2.67
C ILE A 118 1.31 -14.17 -1.92
N LYS A 119 1.14 -15.46 -1.60
CA LYS A 119 0.01 -15.95 -0.78
C LYS A 119 0.03 -15.32 0.62
N ALA A 120 1.20 -15.21 1.26
CA ALA A 120 1.33 -14.56 2.56
C ALA A 120 0.96 -13.07 2.50
N LEU A 121 1.38 -12.36 1.43
CA LEU A 121 0.99 -10.96 1.20
C LEU A 121 -0.53 -10.80 1.00
N ARG A 122 -1.22 -11.81 0.46
CA ARG A 122 -2.69 -11.79 0.33
C ARG A 122 -3.39 -11.78 1.67
N ILE A 123 -2.97 -12.65 2.59
CA ILE A 123 -3.55 -12.74 3.93
C ILE A 123 -3.39 -11.38 4.64
N LYS A 124 -2.19 -10.79 4.53
CA LYS A 124 -1.93 -9.44 5.04
C LYS A 124 -2.79 -8.37 4.36
N ALA A 125 -3.11 -8.52 3.07
CA ALA A 125 -4.01 -7.60 2.38
C ALA A 125 -5.42 -7.60 2.96
N ASP A 126 -5.94 -8.77 3.32
CA ASP A 126 -7.27 -8.86 3.95
C ASP A 126 -7.25 -8.27 5.36
N GLU A 127 -6.15 -8.41 6.11
CA GLU A 127 -5.95 -7.75 7.41
C GLU A 127 -5.90 -6.22 7.28
N VAL A 128 -5.08 -5.71 6.36
CA VAL A 128 -4.94 -4.27 6.13
C VAL A 128 -6.27 -3.67 5.64
N LYS A 129 -7.01 -4.36 4.78
CA LYS A 129 -8.36 -3.92 4.38
C LYS A 129 -9.31 -3.78 5.57
N LYS A 130 -9.25 -4.71 6.53
CA LYS A 130 -10.05 -4.60 7.77
C LYS A 130 -9.64 -3.38 8.58
N ILE A 131 -8.34 -3.11 8.70
CA ILE A 131 -7.83 -1.90 9.39
C ILE A 131 -8.35 -0.63 8.72
N ILE A 132 -8.26 -0.53 7.39
CA ILE A 132 -8.72 0.66 6.66
C ILE A 132 -10.25 0.82 6.77
N ASN A 133 -11.01 -0.25 6.59
CA ASN A 133 -12.48 -0.21 6.73
C ASN A 133 -12.90 0.13 8.16
N GLY A 134 -12.21 -0.39 9.17
CA GLY A 134 -12.42 -0.02 10.56
C GLY A 134 -12.24 1.48 10.77
N ARG A 135 -11.16 2.05 10.20
CA ARG A 135 -10.93 3.49 10.25
C ARG A 135 -12.00 4.30 9.51
N VAL A 136 -12.48 3.84 8.36
CA VAL A 136 -13.58 4.51 7.63
C VAL A 136 -14.83 4.56 8.49
N ASN A 137 -15.17 3.47 9.17
CA ASN A 137 -16.33 3.42 10.06
C ASN A 137 -16.17 4.35 11.27
N GLU A 138 -14.99 4.40 11.89
CA GLU A 138 -14.70 5.36 12.97
C GLU A 138 -14.91 6.81 12.51
N ILE A 139 -14.46 7.15 11.30
CA ILE A 139 -14.65 8.49 10.75
C ILE A 139 -16.13 8.77 10.49
N GLU A 140 -16.90 7.79 10.01
CA GLU A 140 -18.35 7.90 9.81
C GLU A 140 -19.10 8.16 11.13
N ASP A 141 -18.71 7.46 12.20
CA ASP A 141 -19.26 7.70 13.53
C ASP A 141 -18.92 9.11 14.05
N GLU A 142 -17.70 9.59 13.80
CA GLU A 142 -17.30 10.97 14.13
C GLU A 142 -18.04 12.01 13.29
N GLU A 143 -18.27 11.77 12.00
CA GLU A 143 -19.07 12.65 11.13
C GLU A 143 -20.50 12.82 11.66
N LEU A 144 -21.11 11.76 12.20
CA LEU A 144 -22.41 11.83 12.86
C LEU A 144 -22.37 12.66 14.16
N LYS A 145 -21.32 12.51 14.98
CA LYS A 145 -21.14 13.32 16.21
C LYS A 145 -20.96 14.80 15.86
N VAL A 146 -20.16 15.12 14.85
CA VAL A 146 -19.97 16.49 14.35
C VAL A 146 -21.29 17.07 13.86
N SER A 147 -22.08 16.30 13.09
CA SER A 147 -23.38 16.76 12.58
C SER A 147 -24.36 17.07 13.71
N ARG A 148 -24.40 16.23 14.76
CA ARG A 148 -25.21 16.52 15.97
C ARG A 148 -24.73 17.76 16.71
N ALA A 149 -23.42 17.95 16.85
CA ALA A 149 -22.86 19.12 17.49
C ALA A 149 -23.17 20.42 16.72
N ILE A 150 -23.15 20.36 15.38
CA ILE A 150 -23.58 21.47 14.51
C ILE A 150 -25.05 21.80 14.76
N ALA A 151 -25.94 20.80 14.76
CA ALA A 151 -27.36 21.04 15.02
C ALA A 151 -27.59 21.66 16.42
N ASN A 152 -26.91 21.16 17.44
CA ASN A 152 -27.02 21.69 18.80
C ASN A 152 -26.56 23.15 18.89
N ILE A 153 -25.41 23.50 18.29
CA ILE A 153 -24.91 24.88 18.35
C ILE A 153 -25.79 25.85 17.54
N GLU A 154 -26.38 25.39 16.44
CA GLU A 154 -27.36 26.17 15.67
C GLU A 154 -28.61 26.45 16.49
N ILE A 155 -29.18 25.42 17.14
CA ILE A 155 -30.35 25.58 18.02
C ILE A 155 -30.05 26.59 19.14
N SER A 156 -28.96 26.40 19.88
CA SER A 156 -28.59 27.32 20.97
C SER A 156 -28.33 28.74 20.50
N TYR A 157 -27.81 28.94 19.28
CA TYR A 157 -27.62 30.27 18.73
C TYR A 157 -28.95 30.94 18.40
N PHE A 158 -29.83 30.25 17.67
CA PHE A 158 -31.12 30.80 17.26
C PHE A 158 -32.13 30.93 18.40
N SER A 159 -31.98 30.16 19.48
CA SER A 159 -32.75 30.35 20.72
C SER A 159 -32.21 31.50 21.60
N GLY A 160 -31.05 32.07 21.26
CA GLY A 160 -30.42 33.14 22.02
C GLY A 160 -29.68 32.67 23.28
N GLU A 161 -29.41 31.38 23.42
CA GLU A 161 -28.66 30.81 24.56
C GLU A 161 -27.17 31.11 24.50
N ILE A 162 -26.62 31.34 23.30
CA ILE A 162 -25.20 31.62 23.10
C ILE A 162 -24.96 32.89 22.28
N SER A 163 -23.80 33.51 22.53
CA SER A 163 -23.35 34.67 21.75
C SER A 163 -22.92 34.28 20.33
N GLU A 164 -22.99 35.24 19.40
CA GLU A 164 -22.45 35.10 18.03
C GLU A 164 -20.97 34.72 18.02
N LYS A 165 -20.18 35.26 18.96
CA LYS A 165 -18.77 34.90 19.12
C LYS A 165 -18.61 33.42 19.45
N GLY A 166 -19.38 32.90 20.42
CA GLY A 166 -19.35 31.50 20.82
C GLY A 166 -19.80 30.57 19.69
N TYR A 167 -20.87 30.94 18.98
CA TYR A 167 -21.34 30.23 17.80
C TYR A 167 -20.27 30.16 16.71
N THR A 168 -19.70 31.30 16.32
CA THR A 168 -18.71 31.39 15.25
C THR A 168 -17.45 30.58 15.55
N GLN A 169 -16.91 30.70 16.77
CA GLN A 169 -15.74 29.92 17.19
C GLN A 169 -16.01 28.42 17.15
N SER A 170 -17.13 27.98 17.71
CA SER A 170 -17.52 26.56 17.74
C SER A 170 -17.73 26.01 16.33
N MET A 171 -18.41 26.76 15.48
CA MET A 171 -18.66 26.40 14.08
C MET A 171 -17.35 26.27 13.29
N ASN A 172 -16.37 27.15 13.51
CA ASN A 172 -15.06 27.06 12.86
C ASN A 172 -14.31 25.78 13.24
N HIS A 173 -14.35 25.38 14.53
CA HIS A 173 -13.77 24.11 14.97
C HIS A 173 -14.46 22.90 14.33
N LEU A 174 -15.80 22.89 14.33
CA LEU A 174 -16.59 21.79 13.76
C LEU A 174 -16.41 21.65 12.24
N ARG A 175 -16.36 22.77 11.51
CA ARG A 175 -16.08 22.78 10.07
C ARG A 175 -14.69 22.23 9.77
N LYS A 176 -13.66 22.71 10.47
CA LYS A 176 -12.29 22.19 10.31
C LYS A 176 -12.22 20.68 10.56
N LEU A 177 -12.85 20.20 11.63
CA LEU A 177 -12.88 18.76 11.93
C LEU A 177 -13.61 17.97 10.84
N LYS A 178 -14.73 18.48 10.32
CA LYS A 178 -15.46 17.87 9.21
C LYS A 178 -14.61 17.77 7.95
N ASP A 179 -13.89 18.84 7.60
CA ASP A 179 -13.05 18.88 6.41
C ASP A 179 -11.89 17.86 6.54
N THR A 180 -11.19 17.85 7.67
CA THR A 180 -10.14 16.88 7.99
C THR A 180 -10.65 15.42 7.92
N ASN A 181 -11.83 15.14 8.48
CA ASN A 181 -12.44 13.81 8.43
C ASN A 181 -12.77 13.40 6.99
N SER A 182 -13.30 14.32 6.19
CA SER A 182 -13.62 14.07 4.78
C SER A 182 -12.37 13.76 3.95
N GLU A 183 -11.29 14.51 4.16
CA GLU A 183 -10.00 14.28 3.51
C GLU A 183 -9.39 12.92 3.87
N GLU A 184 -9.37 12.56 5.16
CA GLU A 184 -8.88 11.26 5.60
C GLU A 184 -9.71 10.12 5.01
N LYS A 185 -11.04 10.23 5.06
CA LYS A 185 -11.96 9.21 4.51
C LYS A 185 -11.75 9.02 3.01
N ARG A 186 -11.56 10.10 2.26
CA ARG A 186 -11.23 10.04 0.83
C ARG A 186 -9.91 9.30 0.63
N SER A 187 -8.87 9.67 1.36
CA SER A 187 -7.56 9.02 1.27
C SER A 187 -7.65 7.53 1.62
N ALA A 188 -8.43 7.14 2.63
CA ALA A 188 -8.62 5.74 3.02
C ALA A 188 -9.27 4.93 1.89
N LYS A 189 -10.31 5.47 1.25
CA LYS A 189 -10.98 4.84 0.10
C LYS A 189 -10.06 4.71 -1.12
N GLU A 190 -9.26 5.73 -1.41
CA GLU A 190 -8.27 5.68 -2.49
C GLU A 190 -7.22 4.58 -2.25
N TYR A 191 -6.77 4.42 -1.01
CA TYR A 191 -5.81 3.36 -0.66
C TYR A 191 -6.43 1.96 -0.71
N LEU A 192 -7.72 1.80 -0.36
CA LEU A 192 -8.45 0.54 -0.56
C LEU A 192 -8.48 0.16 -2.03
N GLU A 193 -8.89 1.10 -2.90
CA GLU A 193 -8.96 0.86 -4.34
C GLU A 193 -7.57 0.53 -4.92
N LYS A 194 -6.54 1.26 -4.51
CA LYS A 194 -5.16 1.01 -4.93
C LYS A 194 -4.66 -0.37 -4.47
N LEU A 195 -4.96 -0.75 -3.23
CA LEU A 195 -4.61 -2.05 -2.70
C LEU A 195 -5.32 -3.16 -3.47
N ASP A 196 -6.62 -3.01 -3.76
CA ASP A 196 -7.39 -3.97 -4.55
C ASP A 196 -6.80 -4.18 -5.95
N LYS A 197 -6.47 -3.09 -6.66
CA LYS A 197 -5.81 -3.16 -7.98
C LYS A 197 -4.45 -3.86 -7.89
N THR A 198 -3.64 -3.52 -6.89
CA THR A 198 -2.30 -4.09 -6.74
C THR A 198 -2.36 -5.58 -6.41
N VAL A 199 -3.31 -5.99 -5.55
CA VAL A 199 -3.63 -7.39 -5.30
C VAL A 199 -4.02 -8.07 -6.61
N GLN A 200 -5.01 -7.56 -7.35
CA GLN A 200 -5.46 -8.17 -8.61
C GLN A 200 -4.32 -8.38 -9.62
N LEU A 201 -3.45 -7.38 -9.82
CA LEU A 201 -2.28 -7.50 -10.69
C LEU A 201 -1.31 -8.60 -10.21
N ALA A 202 -1.04 -8.63 -8.90
CA ALA A 202 -0.23 -9.66 -8.28
C ALA A 202 -0.85 -11.08 -8.34
N PHE A 203 -2.07 -11.28 -8.86
CA PHE A 203 -2.69 -12.61 -8.99
C PHE A 203 -3.15 -13.00 -10.39
N THR A 204 -3.50 -12.06 -11.26
CA THR A 204 -4.28 -12.36 -12.49
C THR A 204 -3.45 -12.87 -13.69
N GLU A 205 -2.12 -12.78 -13.69
CA GLU A 205 -1.33 -13.22 -14.85
C GLU A 205 -1.20 -14.74 -15.03
N ASN A 206 -1.81 -15.57 -14.18
CA ASN A 206 -1.90 -17.02 -14.42
C ASN A 206 -2.88 -17.45 -15.54
N LYS A 207 -3.40 -16.52 -16.36
CA LYS A 207 -4.33 -16.83 -17.46
C LYS A 207 -3.85 -16.52 -18.88
N GLU A 208 -2.69 -15.90 -19.07
CA GLU A 208 -2.08 -15.76 -20.40
C GLU A 208 -0.77 -16.56 -20.50
N VAL A 209 -0.87 -17.86 -20.16
CA VAL A 209 0.02 -18.83 -20.81
C VAL A 209 -0.45 -18.91 -22.26
N VAL A 210 0.30 -18.22 -23.11
CA VAL A 210 0.44 -18.41 -24.56
C VAL A 210 -0.09 -19.78 -24.97
N LYS A 211 -1.22 -19.81 -25.70
CA LYS A 211 -1.65 -21.01 -26.44
C LYS A 211 -0.43 -21.55 -27.18
N PRO A 212 -0.10 -22.85 -27.10
CA PRO A 212 0.87 -23.45 -28.00
C PRO A 212 0.41 -23.11 -29.42
N LYS A 213 1.26 -22.43 -30.20
CA LYS A 213 1.09 -22.41 -31.65
C LYS A 213 1.24 -23.87 -32.10
N GLU A 214 0.11 -24.56 -32.27
CA GLU A 214 0.04 -25.65 -33.23
C GLU A 214 0.38 -25.05 -34.59
N ILE A 215 1.63 -25.24 -35.01
CA ILE A 215 1.98 -25.32 -36.42
C ILE A 215 2.56 -26.72 -36.60
N THR A 216 1.65 -27.68 -36.67
CA THR A 216 1.90 -28.92 -37.40
C THR A 216 1.62 -28.63 -38.87
N GLU A 217 2.45 -29.20 -39.76
CA GLU A 217 2.32 -29.25 -41.23
C GLU A 217 3.31 -28.40 -42.05
N GLN A 218 4.60 -28.46 -41.73
CA GLN A 218 5.65 -28.38 -42.78
C GLN A 218 6.70 -29.50 -42.72
N SER A 219 6.61 -30.44 -41.77
CA SER A 219 7.53 -31.59 -41.67
C SER A 219 7.09 -32.87 -42.40
N LYS A 220 5.92 -32.88 -43.07
CA LYS A 220 5.45 -34.05 -43.87
C LYS A 220 5.67 -33.95 -45.38
N GLN A 221 6.02 -32.78 -45.94
CA GLN A 221 6.31 -32.67 -47.38
C GLN A 221 7.78 -32.91 -47.75
N VAL A 222 8.73 -32.81 -46.81
CA VAL A 222 10.16 -33.07 -47.11
C VAL A 222 10.47 -34.57 -47.18
N GLN A 223 9.78 -35.42 -46.42
CA GLN A 223 10.02 -36.89 -46.45
C GLN A 223 9.32 -37.63 -47.61
N ALA A 224 8.29 -37.06 -48.24
CA ALA A 224 7.65 -37.67 -49.40
C ALA A 224 8.44 -37.45 -50.70
N VAL A 225 9.14 -36.31 -50.83
CA VAL A 225 9.93 -35.97 -52.04
C VAL A 225 11.25 -36.74 -52.07
N GLN A 226 11.87 -37.03 -50.93
CA GLN A 226 13.11 -37.83 -50.88
C GLN A 226 12.88 -39.33 -51.17
N ALA A 227 11.70 -39.87 -50.85
CA ALA A 227 11.37 -41.27 -51.13
C ALA A 227 11.07 -41.53 -52.63
N GLN A 228 10.62 -40.52 -53.37
CA GLN A 228 10.36 -40.63 -54.81
C GLN A 228 11.60 -40.41 -55.70
N GLN A 229 12.63 -39.70 -55.21
CA GLN A 229 13.91 -39.59 -55.93
C GLN A 229 14.77 -40.85 -55.83
N ASN A 230 14.67 -41.63 -54.75
CA ASN A 230 15.41 -42.90 -54.62
C ASN A 230 14.78 -44.07 -55.39
N SER A 231 13.51 -44.00 -55.81
CA SER A 231 12.89 -45.08 -56.61
C SER A 231 13.19 -44.99 -58.11
N LEU A 232 13.76 -43.87 -58.60
CA LEU A 232 14.11 -43.68 -60.01
C LEU A 232 15.55 -44.07 -60.36
N LEU A 233 16.46 -44.19 -59.37
CA LEU A 233 17.85 -44.58 -59.60
C LEU A 233 18.10 -46.10 -59.63
N VAL A 234 17.17 -46.94 -59.15
CA VAL A 234 17.35 -48.41 -59.18
C VAL A 234 16.91 -49.04 -60.51
N LYS A 235 16.38 -48.26 -61.46
CA LYS A 235 15.94 -48.75 -62.78
C LYS A 235 16.94 -48.56 -63.93
N ILE A 236 18.18 -48.16 -63.64
CA ILE A 236 19.22 -47.95 -64.68
C ILE A 236 20.45 -48.86 -64.49
N GLU A 237 20.58 -49.59 -63.37
CA GLU A 237 21.60 -50.64 -63.23
C GLU A 237 20.98 -51.92 -62.68
N SER A 238 20.45 -52.76 -63.59
CA SER A 238 20.39 -54.24 -63.55
C SER A 238 19.58 -54.74 -64.75
#